data_AF-E9H9J4-F1
#
_entry.id   AF-E9H9J4-F1
#
_cell.length_a   1.000
_cell.length_b   1.000
_cell.length_c   1.000
_cell.angle_alpha   90.00
_cell.angle_beta   90.00
_cell.angle_gamma   90.00
#
_symmetry.space_group_name_H-M   'P 1'
#
loop_
_entity.id
_entity.type
_entity.pdbx_description
1 polymer ?
#
loop_
_entity_poly.entity_id
_entity_poly.type
_entity_poly.pdbx_seq_one_letter_code
_entity_poly.pdbx_strand_id
1 'polypeptide(L)'
;MFQKFFLFACVLAVMAVVYTNSAPTEDEPANSDEPGDQWQNFKELKAANVASRNLLKIQCQKRSTGVTSIGANNGELIYLDRHAVACFGNEFLQGFRFIRSGDNDAYYSYTCCHVYL
;
A
#
# COMPACT_ATOMS: atom_id res chain seq x y z
N MET A 1 -22.42 -6.75 57.72
CA MET A 1 -21.86 -7.82 56.87
C MET A 1 -22.64 -8.07 55.58
N PHE A 2 -23.93 -7.71 55.46
CA PHE A 2 -24.76 -8.01 54.27
C PHE A 2 -24.44 -7.22 52.98
N GLN A 3 -23.86 -6.02 53.06
CA GLN A 3 -23.62 -5.19 51.86
C GLN A 3 -22.48 -5.69 50.96
N LYS A 4 -21.50 -6.41 51.53
CA LYS A 4 -20.39 -6.99 50.75
C LYS A 4 -20.82 -8.20 49.92
N PHE A 5 -21.82 -8.95 50.38
CA PHE A 5 -22.37 -10.09 49.64
C PHE A 5 -23.12 -9.66 48.37
N PHE A 6 -23.88 -8.55 48.44
CA PHE A 6 -24.58 -8.01 47.27
C PHE A 6 -23.64 -7.52 46.18
N LEU A 7 -22.53 -6.86 46.55
CA LEU A 7 -21.52 -6.43 45.58
C LEU A 7 -20.83 -7.61 44.88
N PHE A 8 -20.49 -8.67 45.63
CA PHE A 8 -19.91 -9.87 45.05
C PHE A 8 -20.88 -10.58 44.10
N ALA A 9 -22.17 -10.67 44.48
CA ALA A 9 -23.21 -11.23 43.63
C ALA A 9 -23.40 -10.43 42.33
N CYS A 10 -23.36 -9.09 42.40
CA CYS A 10 -23.43 -8.24 41.21
C CYS A 10 -22.23 -8.43 40.28
N VAL A 11 -21.01 -8.49 40.81
CA VAL A 11 -19.80 -8.70 39.98
C VAL A 11 -19.84 -10.08 39.32
N LEU A 12 -20.22 -11.13 40.04
CA LEU A 12 -20.35 -12.47 39.48
C LEU A 12 -21.45 -12.55 38.41
N ALA A 13 -22.58 -11.85 38.60
CA ALA A 13 -23.65 -11.76 37.60
C ALA A 13 -23.18 -11.04 36.34
N VAL A 14 -22.45 -9.93 36.47
CA VAL A 14 -21.90 -9.20 35.31
C VAL A 14 -20.86 -10.06 34.57
N MET A 15 -19.96 -10.74 35.28
CA MET A 15 -18.99 -11.64 34.66
C MET A 15 -19.66 -12.84 33.97
N ALA A 16 -20.71 -13.40 34.56
CA ALA A 16 -21.49 -14.46 33.93
C ALA A 16 -22.18 -13.98 32.64
N VAL A 17 -22.77 -12.78 32.64
CA VAL A 17 -23.38 -12.17 31.45
C VAL A 17 -22.34 -11.90 30.36
N VAL A 18 -21.13 -11.46 30.72
CA VAL A 18 -20.02 -11.30 29.77
C VAL A 18 -19.62 -12.66 29.17
N TYR A 19 -19.51 -13.71 29.99
CA TYR A 19 -19.20 -15.07 29.53
C TYR A 19 -20.30 -15.71 28.67
N THR A 20 -21.57 -15.36 28.87
CA THR A 20 -22.67 -15.89 28.04
C THR A 20 -22.89 -15.10 26.76
N ASN A 21 -22.46 -13.83 26.69
CA ASN A 21 -22.55 -13.01 25.47
C ASN A 21 -21.29 -13.09 24.60
N SER A 22 -20.18 -13.63 25.11
CA SER A 22 -19.10 -14.10 24.26
C SER A 22 -19.59 -15.35 23.52
N ALA A 23 -20.27 -15.12 22.40
CA ALA A 23 -20.46 -16.16 21.39
C ALA A 23 -19.08 -16.75 21.08
N PRO A 24 -18.91 -18.08 21.13
CA PRO A 24 -17.80 -18.70 20.43
C PRO A 24 -17.95 -18.24 18.98
N THR A 25 -16.95 -17.54 18.45
CA THR A 25 -16.74 -17.59 17.01
C THR A 25 -16.50 -19.06 16.74
N GLU A 26 -17.52 -19.75 16.25
CA GLU A 26 -17.30 -20.98 15.52
C GLU A 26 -16.25 -20.60 14.49
N ASP A 27 -15.03 -21.10 14.68
CA ASP A 27 -14.02 -21.08 13.67
C ASP A 27 -14.71 -21.70 12.46
N GLU A 28 -15.12 -20.86 11.51
CA GLU A 28 -15.55 -21.32 10.21
C GLU A 28 -14.46 -22.32 9.80
N PRO A 29 -14.80 -23.59 9.53
CA PRO A 29 -13.82 -24.46 8.91
C PRO A 29 -13.40 -23.69 7.67
N ALA A 30 -12.14 -23.25 7.66
CA ALA A 30 -11.55 -22.61 6.52
C ALA A 30 -11.91 -23.52 5.35
N ASN A 31 -12.88 -23.09 4.54
CA ASN A 31 -13.16 -23.74 3.30
C ASN A 31 -11.93 -23.41 2.48
N SER A 32 -10.90 -24.25 2.61
CA SER A 32 -9.72 -24.26 1.79
C SER A 32 -10.10 -24.84 0.43
N ASP A 33 -11.13 -24.26 -0.19
CA ASP A 33 -11.19 -24.04 -1.61
C ASP A 33 -10.47 -22.71 -1.92
N GLU A 34 -9.37 -22.42 -1.22
CA GLU A 34 -8.35 -21.59 -1.83
C GLU A 34 -7.87 -22.38 -3.05
N PRO A 35 -7.94 -21.84 -4.28
CA PRO A 35 -7.17 -22.39 -5.38
C PRO A 35 -5.71 -22.25 -4.98
N GLY A 36 -5.20 -23.32 -4.36
CA GLY A 36 -3.91 -23.36 -3.72
C GLY A 36 -2.87 -22.78 -4.66
N ASP A 37 -2.25 -21.70 -4.18
CA ASP A 37 -1.04 -21.06 -4.65
C ASP A 37 -0.56 -21.56 -6.04
N GLN A 38 -1.29 -21.16 -7.08
CA GLN A 38 -1.03 -21.55 -8.47
C GLN A 38 0.18 -20.80 -9.06
N TRP A 39 1.08 -20.31 -8.20
CA TRP A 39 2.37 -19.73 -8.59
C TRP A 39 3.41 -20.77 -8.96
N GLN A 40 3.11 -22.06 -8.95
CA GLN A 40 4.10 -23.07 -9.35
C GLN A 40 4.12 -23.39 -10.85
N ASN A 41 3.32 -22.70 -11.68
CA ASN A 41 3.26 -22.97 -13.13
C ASN A 41 3.71 -21.82 -14.05
N PHE A 42 4.51 -20.87 -13.57
CA PHE A 42 5.25 -19.96 -14.48
C PHE A 42 6.55 -20.55 -15.03
N LYS A 43 6.92 -21.77 -14.64
CA LYS A 43 8.16 -22.43 -15.08
C LYS A 43 8.07 -23.25 -16.36
N GLU A 44 6.87 -23.53 -16.89
CA GLU A 44 6.73 -24.32 -18.11
C GLU A 44 5.87 -23.66 -19.20
N LEU A 45 6.10 -22.37 -19.48
CA LEU A 45 5.95 -21.89 -20.86
C LEU A 45 7.16 -22.37 -21.65
N LYS A 46 7.11 -23.64 -22.05
CA LYS A 46 8.12 -24.30 -22.87
C LYS A 46 8.34 -23.48 -24.15
N ALA A 47 9.56 -22.96 -24.25
CA ALA A 47 10.34 -22.62 -25.43
C ALA A 47 9.78 -23.06 -26.80
N ALA A 48 8.68 -22.45 -27.23
CA ALA A 48 8.21 -22.46 -28.62
C ALA A 48 7.75 -21.04 -28.98
N ASN A 49 8.66 -20.27 -29.58
CA ASN A 49 8.48 -18.92 -30.14
C ASN A 49 8.19 -17.74 -29.19
N VAL A 50 8.85 -17.68 -28.01
CA VAL A 50 9.08 -16.39 -27.31
C VAL A 50 10.40 -15.76 -27.77
N ALA A 51 10.82 -16.04 -29.01
CA ALA A 51 11.78 -15.21 -29.71
C ALA A 51 11.01 -14.01 -30.25
N SER A 52 11.08 -12.89 -29.52
CA SER A 52 10.61 -11.57 -29.96
C SER A 52 9.09 -11.41 -30.11
N ARG A 53 8.41 -11.20 -28.99
CA ARG A 53 7.40 -10.11 -28.95
C ARG A 53 8.03 -8.88 -28.31
N ASN A 54 9.14 -8.40 -28.87
CA ASN A 54 9.48 -6.96 -28.85
C ASN A 54 8.49 -6.17 -29.71
N LEU A 55 7.19 -6.45 -29.55
CA LEU A 55 6.11 -5.80 -30.28
C LEU A 55 5.63 -4.57 -29.50
N LEU A 56 5.90 -4.54 -28.20
CA LEU A 56 5.68 -3.37 -27.36
C LEU A 56 7.04 -2.82 -26.92
N LYS A 57 7.48 -1.73 -27.56
CA LYS A 57 8.68 -1.03 -27.13
C LYS A 57 8.29 -0.05 -26.04
N ILE A 58 8.69 -0.31 -24.80
CA ILE A 58 8.55 0.67 -23.72
C ILE A 58 9.75 1.62 -23.78
N GLN A 59 9.50 2.93 -23.82
CA GLN A 59 10.54 3.94 -23.64
C GLN A 59 10.24 4.76 -22.40
N CYS A 60 11.28 5.08 -21.64
CA CYS A 60 11.14 5.80 -20.39
C CYS A 60 12.06 7.02 -20.36
N GLN A 61 11.55 8.12 -19.80
CA GLN A 61 12.26 9.36 -19.61
C GLN A 61 12.21 9.76 -18.14
N LYS A 62 13.38 10.07 -17.57
CA LYS A 62 13.48 10.68 -16.25
C LYS A 62 13.26 12.18 -16.38
N ARG A 63 12.46 12.73 -15.48
CA ARG A 63 12.13 14.15 -15.37
C ARG A 63 12.25 14.55 -13.90
N SER A 64 12.27 15.86 -13.68
CA SER A 64 12.21 16.42 -12.34
C SER A 64 11.33 17.65 -12.31
N THR A 65 10.71 17.90 -11.16
CA THR A 65 10.08 19.20 -10.91
C THR A 65 11.14 20.26 -10.64
N GLY A 66 10.72 21.52 -10.63
CA GLY A 66 11.55 22.59 -10.07
C GLY A 66 11.81 22.37 -8.57
N VAL A 67 12.94 22.91 -8.10
CA VAL A 67 13.24 23.02 -6.68
C VAL A 67 12.37 24.12 -6.09
N THR A 68 11.57 23.79 -5.08
CA THR A 68 10.73 24.75 -4.37
C THR A 68 10.75 24.49 -2.88
N SER A 69 10.43 25.52 -2.10
CA SER A 69 10.34 25.38 -0.66
C SER A 69 9.21 24.42 -0.26
N ILE A 70 9.52 23.48 0.63
CA ILE A 70 8.57 22.55 1.25
C ILE A 70 7.83 23.16 2.43
N GLY A 71 8.04 24.45 2.69
CA GLY A 71 7.43 25.20 3.80
C GLY A 71 8.09 24.95 5.16
N ALA A 72 9.08 24.07 5.21
CA ALA A 72 9.80 23.74 6.43
C ALA A 72 10.60 24.93 6.96
N ASN A 73 10.74 25.00 8.27
CA ASN A 73 11.82 25.73 8.93
C ASN A 73 12.84 24.79 9.60
N ASN A 74 12.53 23.49 9.73
CA ASN A 74 13.33 22.46 10.43
C ASN A 74 13.23 21.07 9.76
N GLY A 75 13.12 21.00 8.43
CA GLY A 75 13.06 19.72 7.69
C GLY A 75 11.69 19.02 7.64
N GLU A 76 10.64 19.65 8.18
CA GLU A 76 9.25 19.21 8.04
C GLU A 76 8.78 19.20 6.59
N LEU A 77 7.84 18.31 6.24
CA LEU A 77 7.29 18.23 4.89
C LEU A 77 5.87 18.78 4.89
N ILE A 78 5.72 20.09 4.70
CA ILE A 78 4.42 20.79 4.86
C ILE A 78 3.68 20.89 3.53
N TYR A 79 4.38 21.29 2.45
CA TYR A 79 3.77 21.45 1.13
C TYR A 79 4.25 20.39 0.15
N LEU A 80 3.32 19.58 -0.35
CA LEU A 80 3.56 18.57 -1.40
C LEU A 80 2.96 18.98 -2.75
N ASP A 81 1.94 19.83 -2.71
CA ASP A 81 1.14 20.31 -3.83
C ASP A 81 1.91 21.24 -4.78
N ARG A 82 3.03 21.82 -4.33
CA ARG A 82 3.89 22.70 -5.15
C ARG A 82 4.61 21.97 -6.28
N HIS A 83 4.59 20.64 -6.28
CA HIS A 83 5.29 19.81 -7.24
C HIS A 83 4.32 19.10 -8.19
N ALA A 84 4.27 19.57 -9.44
CA ALA A 84 3.49 18.92 -10.50
C ALA A 84 4.25 17.71 -11.09
N VAL A 85 4.08 16.53 -10.47
CA VAL A 85 4.59 15.25 -11.01
C VAL A 85 3.58 14.72 -12.03
N ALA A 86 3.80 15.06 -13.31
CA ALA A 86 2.90 14.68 -14.39
C ALA A 86 3.68 14.15 -15.60
N CYS A 87 3.13 13.09 -16.20
CA CYS A 87 3.50 12.61 -17.52
C CYS A 87 2.51 13.17 -18.54
N PHE A 88 2.94 13.41 -19.78
CA PHE A 88 2.12 14.09 -20.78
C PHE A 88 1.66 13.13 -21.86
N GLY A 89 0.49 13.39 -22.45
CA GLY A 89 -0.04 12.60 -23.56
C GLY A 89 -0.33 11.15 -23.16
N ASN A 90 0.21 10.20 -23.92
CA ASN A 90 0.00 8.75 -23.73
C ASN A 90 1.07 8.10 -22.83
N GLU A 91 1.76 8.91 -22.03
CA GLU A 91 2.75 8.44 -21.07
C GLU A 91 2.08 8.02 -19.75
N PHE A 92 2.68 7.06 -19.06
CA PHE A 92 2.30 6.65 -17.72
C PHE A 92 3.46 6.86 -16.73
N LEU A 93 3.10 7.16 -15.48
CA LEU A 93 4.07 7.34 -14.41
C LEU A 93 4.56 5.97 -13.93
N GLN A 94 5.85 5.70 -14.13
CA GLN A 94 6.49 4.45 -13.70
C GLN A 94 7.01 4.52 -12.27
N GLY A 95 7.35 5.71 -11.78
CA GLY A 95 7.75 5.93 -10.40
C GLY A 95 8.22 7.36 -10.14
N PHE A 96 8.29 7.72 -8.87
CA PHE A 96 8.79 9.02 -8.42
C PHE A 96 9.52 8.90 -7.08
N ARG A 97 10.41 9.85 -6.83
CA ARG A 97 11.23 9.97 -5.62
C ARG A 97 11.30 11.42 -5.18
N PHE A 98 10.98 11.65 -3.92
CA PHE A 98 11.20 12.94 -3.27
C PHE A 98 12.68 13.11 -2.92
N ILE A 99 13.26 14.26 -3.27
CA ILE A 99 14.67 14.57 -3.04
C ILE A 99 14.76 15.93 -2.36
N ARG A 100 15.40 15.97 -1.18
CA ARG A 100 15.70 17.23 -0.50
C ARG A 100 16.85 17.95 -1.20
N SER A 101 16.72 19.26 -1.33
CA SER A 101 17.72 20.17 -1.88
C SER A 101 18.09 21.21 -0.82
N GLY A 102 18.58 20.74 0.33
CA GLY A 102 18.78 21.55 1.53
C GLY A 102 17.71 21.28 2.59
N ASP A 103 17.63 22.14 3.61
CA ASP A 103 16.76 21.93 4.76
C ASP A 103 15.29 22.24 4.47
N ASN A 104 15.05 23.24 3.61
CA ASN A 104 13.71 23.81 3.40
C ASN A 104 13.23 23.71 1.95
N ASP A 105 14.03 23.16 1.04
CA ASP A 105 13.73 23.03 -0.37
C ASP A 105 13.79 21.58 -0.82
N ALA A 106 12.96 21.23 -1.80
CA ALA A 106 12.95 19.89 -2.38
C ALA A 106 12.45 19.90 -3.83
N TYR A 107 12.54 18.73 -4.46
CA TYR A 107 11.96 18.45 -5.76
C TYR A 107 11.63 16.96 -5.87
N TYR A 108 10.85 16.59 -6.88
CA TYR A 108 10.64 15.20 -7.25
C TYR A 108 11.47 14.84 -8.48
N SER A 109 12.12 13.68 -8.43
CA SER A 109 12.61 12.98 -9.62
C SER A 109 11.62 11.88 -9.97
N TYR A 110 11.16 11.82 -11.22
CA TYR A 110 10.14 10.88 -11.64
C TYR A 110 10.40 10.34 -13.04
N THR A 111 9.86 9.16 -13.33
CA THR A 111 10.04 8.48 -14.61
C THR A 111 8.70 8.35 -15.29
N CYS A 112 8.60 8.88 -16.50
CA CYS A 112 7.46 8.69 -17.39
C CYS A 112 7.83 7.69 -18.47
N CYS A 113 6.95 6.74 -18.76
CA CYS A 113 7.16 5.76 -19.81
C CYS A 113 6.02 5.79 -20.83
N HIS A 114 6.30 5.39 -22.06
CA HIS A 114 5.36 5.27 -23.15
C HIS A 114 5.49 3.89 -23.79
N VAL A 115 4.38 3.29 -24.20
CA VAL A 115 4.36 2.03 -24.96
C VAL A 115 4.18 2.35 -26.43
N TYR A 116 5.17 2.00 -27.25
CA TYR A 116 5.03 2.03 -28.71
C TYR A 116 4.52 0.67 -29.19
N LEU A 117 3.52 0.73 -30.06
CA LEU A 117 2.98 -0.38 -30.85
C LEU A 117 3.76 -0.52 -32.16
#